data_AF-A0A6H2NQ57-F1
#
_entry.id   AF-A0A6H2NQ57-F1
#
_cell.length_a   1.000
_cell.length_b   1.000
_cell.length_c   1.000
_cell.angle_alpha   90.00
_cell.angle_beta   90.00
_cell.angle_gamma   90.00
#
_symmetry.space_group_name_H-M   'P 1'
#
loop_
_entity.id
_entity.type
_entity.pdbx_description
1 polymer ?
#
loop_
_entity_poly.entity_id
_entity_poly.type
_entity_poly.pdbx_seq_one_letter_code
_entity_poly.pdbx_strand_id
1 'polypeptide(L)'
;MVSGLAVLALSPGLRAEPPPNVRPTTSDPATLAQFRLPRVPIPIPPVGIPDAVPSLQQLLEGEPPLTTSLDDVVLEMPILDGHGPATFAPLTDLPWDPQLGYLAVPGAYSFVAESYCLKAGTHGPGGGNGYGYAELAGSRGGMVQKILREAANHPDIPQRHIQVLLWGIISRTELRQMSADAQAVAQRMLTEDERRQIDGGALGQIPPQAQRQLFANLPRPVRQVLQAEADLRRLLTQGNATYQQLEAVAVLTGAVEMGEGSRQIPPDRWSLHPDGYFVRYDPSGYSRTRVETWVPEPSTIERDGLGRIVALATDDGYRVETDYNDQVGAIAIPGEPDLRAYQFSQIRLISPGQPVITVDNQGWTFVGTPTGNAQLSQLTAQAATKANSSEPGHWLADADRLNDLYRRYHQAKEAKENVDAIVEEIDRMVNPPTREQAEEVLDQGHYQEGLDAALGNDPRARGEWLGEHFKRVQRSWIYAICQLRSIGSSGGCGNDPPPPPEDDPRRDPPRRRQPRTRPVNPGGQVAVPGNTNRQRLGISARPVR
;
A
#
# COMPACT_ATOMS: atom_id res chain seq x y z
N MET A 1 -49.71 -22.37 19.18
CA MET A 1 -49.78 -23.42 20.21
C MET A 1 -48.40 -23.55 20.83
N VAL A 2 -48.34 -23.33 22.14
CA VAL A 2 -47.33 -23.74 23.15
C VAL A 2 -45.88 -23.26 22.89
N SER A 3 -45.39 -22.16 23.47
CA SER A 3 -45.13 -21.81 24.89
C SER A 3 -43.82 -22.38 25.44
N GLY A 4 -42.98 -21.50 26.01
CA GLY A 4 -41.77 -21.84 26.76
C GLY A 4 -41.06 -20.61 27.33
N LEU A 5 -41.75 -19.87 28.20
CA LEU A 5 -41.20 -18.81 29.07
C LEU A 5 -40.33 -19.41 30.20
N ALA A 6 -39.25 -18.72 30.56
CA ALA A 6 -38.79 -18.35 31.93
C ALA A 6 -37.25 -18.40 32.08
N VAL A 7 -36.54 -17.71 32.97
CA VAL A 7 -36.70 -16.52 33.84
C VAL A 7 -35.25 -16.16 34.29
N LEU A 8 -35.02 -14.89 34.61
CA LEU A 8 -33.80 -14.28 35.17
C LEU A 8 -33.22 -14.97 36.42
N ALA A 9 -31.90 -14.90 36.56
CA ALA A 9 -31.22 -14.79 37.85
C ALA A 9 -30.01 -13.85 37.75
N LEU A 10 -30.06 -12.75 38.49
CA LEU A 10 -28.98 -11.81 38.78
C LEU A 10 -28.06 -12.39 39.86
N SER A 11 -26.75 -12.21 39.75
CA SER A 11 -25.87 -11.97 40.90
C SER A 11 -24.58 -11.24 40.50
N PRO A 12 -23.96 -10.47 41.41
CA PRO A 12 -23.07 -9.36 41.08
C PRO A 12 -21.59 -9.63 41.42
N GLY A 13 -20.71 -8.85 40.78
CA GLY A 13 -19.49 -8.36 41.39
C GLY A 13 -18.21 -9.14 41.10
N LEU A 14 -17.42 -8.64 40.15
CA LEU A 14 -15.95 -8.69 40.21
C LEU A 14 -15.42 -7.39 39.58
N ARG A 15 -14.85 -6.52 40.42
CA ARG A 15 -14.09 -5.34 40.02
C ARG A 15 -12.77 -5.83 39.42
N ALA A 16 -12.48 -5.44 38.17
CA ALA A 16 -11.15 -5.53 37.61
C ALA A 16 -10.38 -4.24 37.94
N GLU A 17 -9.23 -4.38 38.59
CA GLU A 17 -8.27 -3.30 38.84
C GLU A 17 -7.66 -2.79 37.53
N PRO A 18 -7.29 -1.49 37.43
CA PRO A 18 -6.61 -0.97 36.26
C PRO A 18 -5.12 -1.38 36.26
N PRO A 19 -4.51 -1.64 35.08
CA PRO A 19 -3.10 -1.95 34.99
C PRO A 19 -2.23 -0.71 35.30
N PRO A 20 -1.00 -0.88 35.80
CA PRO A 20 -0.14 0.22 36.20
C PRO A 20 0.43 0.98 35.00
N ASN A 21 0.53 2.29 35.19
CA ASN A 21 1.25 3.25 34.34
C ASN A 21 2.66 2.76 33.96
N VAL A 22 2.91 2.61 32.66
CA VAL A 22 4.27 2.51 32.10
C VAL A 22 4.54 3.76 31.27
N ARG A 23 5.55 4.54 31.67
CA ARG A 23 6.06 5.70 30.94
C ARG A 23 6.82 5.23 29.67
N PRO A 24 6.81 6.01 28.58
CA PRO A 24 7.50 5.63 27.34
C PRO A 24 9.02 5.70 27.53
N THR A 25 9.69 4.57 27.39
CA THR A 25 11.16 4.52 27.25
C THR A 25 11.53 4.72 25.79
N THR A 26 12.48 5.63 25.60
CA THR A 26 13.18 6.01 24.38
C THR A 26 13.60 4.84 23.49
N SER A 27 13.42 5.03 22.18
CA SER A 27 13.84 4.22 21.03
C SER A 27 15.24 3.62 21.13
N ASP A 28 15.35 2.29 20.92
CA ASP A 28 16.58 1.51 20.77
C ASP A 28 16.62 0.93 19.34
N PRO A 29 17.67 1.13 18.52
CA PRO A 29 17.68 0.73 17.12
C PRO A 29 18.02 -0.75 16.90
N ALA A 30 17.45 -1.31 15.83
CA ALA A 30 17.83 -2.57 15.15
C ALA A 30 17.86 -3.86 16.01
N THR A 31 16.67 -4.32 16.41
CA THR A 31 16.47 -5.68 16.91
C THR A 31 16.21 -6.59 15.71
N LEU A 32 17.14 -7.49 15.35
CA LEU A 32 17.00 -8.61 14.39
C LEU A 32 15.55 -8.78 13.86
N ALA A 33 15.22 -8.13 12.73
CA ALA A 33 13.88 -7.62 12.38
C ALA A 33 12.73 -8.64 12.17
N GLN A 34 12.81 -9.84 12.71
CA GLN A 34 11.70 -10.80 12.86
C GLN A 34 11.85 -11.77 14.04
N PHE A 35 12.99 -11.77 14.75
CA PHE A 35 13.26 -12.74 15.80
C PHE A 35 13.91 -12.05 16.98
N ARG A 36 13.12 -11.79 18.03
CA ARG A 36 13.65 -11.44 19.36
C ARG A 36 14.41 -12.65 19.90
N LEU A 37 15.69 -12.80 19.53
CA LEU A 37 16.57 -13.70 20.25
C LEU A 37 16.76 -13.12 21.66
N PRO A 38 16.42 -13.86 22.73
CA PRO A 38 16.69 -13.39 24.07
C PRO A 38 18.21 -13.19 24.22
N ARG A 39 18.63 -12.12 24.92
CA ARG A 39 20.02 -11.87 25.34
C ARG A 39 20.44 -12.91 26.38
N VAL A 40 20.43 -14.19 26.02
CA VAL A 40 20.98 -15.25 26.85
C VAL A 40 22.46 -15.37 26.49
N PRO A 41 23.38 -15.27 27.45
CA PRO A 41 24.77 -15.60 27.21
C PRO A 41 24.81 -17.07 26.77
N ILE A 42 25.05 -17.32 25.47
CA ILE A 42 25.22 -18.69 24.97
C ILE A 42 26.58 -19.16 25.51
N PRO A 43 26.64 -20.23 26.32
CA PRO A 43 27.92 -20.76 26.78
C PRO A 43 28.69 -21.26 25.56
N ILE A 44 29.84 -20.64 25.30
CA ILE A 44 30.78 -21.10 24.26
C ILE A 44 31.57 -22.26 24.88
N PRO A 45 31.43 -23.52 24.42
CA PRO A 45 32.34 -24.57 24.83
C PRO A 45 33.76 -24.23 24.35
N PRO A 46 34.82 -24.56 25.12
CA PRO A 46 36.20 -24.23 24.77
C PRO A 46 36.64 -25.11 23.59
N VAL A 47 36.33 -24.67 22.38
CA VAL A 47 36.87 -25.23 21.14
C VAL A 47 37.91 -24.21 20.67
N GLY A 48 39.11 -24.68 20.34
CA GLY A 48 40.24 -23.86 19.91
C GLY A 48 39.94 -23.06 18.63
N ILE A 49 39.26 -21.94 18.79
CA ILE A 49 39.10 -20.89 17.79
C ILE A 49 40.34 -20.00 17.94
N PRO A 50 41.14 -19.78 16.88
CA PRO A 50 42.26 -18.85 16.94
C PRO A 50 41.79 -17.45 17.37
N ASP A 51 42.58 -16.73 18.17
CA ASP A 51 42.29 -15.36 18.65
C ASP A 51 42.03 -14.33 17.52
N ALA A 52 42.29 -14.72 16.26
CA ALA A 52 42.07 -13.91 15.06
C ALA A 52 40.66 -14.02 14.44
N VAL A 53 39.76 -14.85 15.01
CA VAL A 53 38.37 -14.95 14.53
C VAL A 53 37.50 -14.00 15.37
N PRO A 54 36.75 -13.06 14.76
CA PRO A 54 35.84 -12.19 15.49
C PRO A 54 34.88 -13.01 16.36
N SER A 55 34.47 -12.47 17.51
CA SER A 55 33.59 -13.20 18.43
C SER A 55 32.24 -13.51 17.77
N LEU A 56 31.54 -14.51 18.29
CA LEU A 56 30.21 -14.86 17.81
C LEU A 56 29.23 -13.67 17.86
N GLN A 57 29.33 -12.88 18.93
CA GLN A 57 28.65 -11.59 19.03
C GLN A 57 29.00 -10.70 17.84
N GLN A 58 30.28 -10.44 17.55
CA GLN A 58 30.71 -9.54 16.46
C GLN A 58 30.29 -9.99 15.05
N LEU A 59 30.17 -11.30 14.81
CA LEU A 59 29.74 -11.87 13.53
C LEU A 59 28.21 -11.88 13.35
N LEU A 60 27.45 -12.04 14.45
CA LEU A 60 26.00 -11.88 14.49
C LEU A 60 25.58 -10.40 14.60
N GLU A 61 26.44 -9.53 15.12
CA GLU A 61 26.30 -8.07 15.22
C GLU A 61 26.56 -7.37 13.88
N GLY A 62 27.14 -8.06 12.89
CA GLY A 62 27.22 -7.55 11.54
C GLY A 62 25.82 -7.42 10.92
N GLU A 63 25.33 -6.19 10.81
CA GLU A 63 23.99 -5.88 10.30
C GLU A 63 23.69 -6.63 8.99
N PRO A 64 22.57 -7.38 8.89
CA PRO A 64 22.17 -8.08 7.67
C PRO A 64 22.28 -7.18 6.42
N PRO A 65 22.67 -7.73 5.25
CA PRO A 65 22.73 -6.93 4.02
C PRO A 65 21.41 -6.25 3.72
N LEU A 66 20.31 -6.94 3.99
CA LEU A 66 18.95 -6.45 3.91
C LEU A 66 18.24 -6.68 5.24
N THR A 67 17.67 -5.62 5.82
CA THR A 67 16.92 -5.67 7.07
C THR A 67 15.41 -5.51 6.89
N THR A 68 14.94 -5.06 5.72
CA THR A 68 13.51 -4.87 5.40
C THR A 68 12.65 -6.06 5.80
N SER A 69 11.67 -5.89 6.67
CA SER A 69 10.79 -6.95 7.19
C SER A 69 9.31 -6.61 6.96
N LEU A 70 8.42 -7.44 7.50
CA LEU A 70 6.98 -7.21 7.50
C LEU A 70 6.59 -5.99 8.35
N ASP A 71 7.41 -5.64 9.33
CA ASP A 71 7.21 -4.46 10.18
C ASP A 71 7.54 -3.16 9.43
N ASP A 72 8.32 -3.24 8.35
CA ASP A 72 8.63 -2.12 7.45
C ASP A 72 7.58 -1.95 6.34
N VAL A 73 6.58 -2.83 6.29
CA VAL A 73 5.42 -2.63 5.40
C VAL A 73 4.61 -1.49 5.98
N VAL A 74 4.67 -0.37 5.27
CA VAL A 74 3.97 0.85 5.63
C VAL A 74 3.10 1.34 4.47
N LEU A 75 2.19 2.24 4.79
CA LEU A 75 1.34 2.99 3.86
C LEU A 75 0.36 2.08 3.13
N GLU A 76 -0.13 1.07 3.83
CA GLU A 76 -1.24 0.24 3.35
C GLU A 76 -2.53 1.05 3.34
N MET A 77 -3.38 0.79 2.36
CA MET A 77 -4.63 1.53 2.15
C MET A 77 -5.85 0.60 2.27
N PRO A 78 -6.21 0.14 3.49
CA PRO A 78 -7.41 -0.68 3.70
C PRO A 78 -8.68 -0.02 3.18
N ILE A 79 -8.75 1.32 3.20
CA ILE A 79 -9.88 2.09 2.66
C ILE A 79 -10.09 1.87 1.16
N LEU A 80 -9.09 1.35 0.44
CA LEU A 80 -9.17 0.98 -0.96
C LEU A 80 -9.42 -0.51 -1.18
N ASP A 81 -9.55 -1.32 -0.14
CA ASP A 81 -9.88 -2.75 -0.30
C ASP A 81 -11.27 -2.89 -0.92
N GLY A 82 -11.39 -3.73 -1.96
CA GLY A 82 -12.62 -3.85 -2.74
C GLY A 82 -12.88 -2.68 -3.70
N HIS A 83 -12.03 -1.67 -3.70
CA HIS A 83 -12.06 -0.56 -4.65
C HIS A 83 -10.88 -0.67 -5.62
N GLY A 84 -11.15 -0.42 -6.90
CA GLY A 84 -10.09 -0.33 -7.88
C GLY A 84 -10.60 -0.12 -9.29
N PRO A 85 -9.68 0.18 -10.22
CA PRO A 85 -9.99 0.28 -11.63
C PRO A 85 -10.47 -1.06 -12.19
N ALA A 86 -11.56 -1.05 -12.96
CA ALA A 86 -12.04 -2.26 -13.65
C ALA A 86 -11.10 -2.72 -14.78
N THR A 87 -10.30 -1.80 -15.33
CA THR A 87 -9.38 -2.03 -16.44
C THR A 87 -8.08 -1.28 -16.22
N PHE A 88 -6.98 -1.87 -16.67
CA PHE A 88 -5.64 -1.28 -16.60
C PHE A 88 -5.08 -1.11 -18.00
N ALA A 89 -4.50 0.06 -18.28
CA ALA A 89 -3.67 0.25 -19.46
C ALA A 89 -2.30 -0.45 -19.26
N PRO A 90 -1.62 -0.89 -20.32
CA PRO A 90 -0.28 -1.45 -20.17
C PRO A 90 0.70 -0.36 -19.73
N LEU A 91 1.39 -0.54 -18.59
CA LEU A 91 2.39 0.43 -18.13
C LEU A 91 3.55 0.55 -19.15
N THR A 92 3.84 -0.53 -19.88
CA THR A 92 4.88 -0.62 -20.90
C THR A 92 4.59 0.19 -22.17
N ASP A 93 3.36 0.66 -22.36
CA ASP A 93 3.00 1.52 -23.50
C ASP A 93 3.33 3.00 -23.23
N LEU A 94 3.70 3.33 -21.98
CA LEU A 94 4.09 4.68 -21.59
C LEU A 94 5.54 5.00 -21.99
N PRO A 95 5.87 6.29 -22.20
CA PRO A 95 7.24 6.72 -22.39
C PRO A 95 8.14 6.30 -21.21
N TRP A 96 9.32 5.76 -21.51
CA TRP A 96 10.34 5.39 -20.53
C TRP A 96 11.44 6.46 -20.43
N ASP A 97 11.74 6.87 -19.22
CA ASP A 97 12.91 7.67 -18.87
C ASP A 97 13.89 6.83 -18.03
N PRO A 98 15.19 6.77 -18.39
CA PRO A 98 16.17 5.93 -17.67
C PRO A 98 16.39 6.28 -16.19
N GLN A 99 16.06 7.51 -15.77
CA GLN A 99 16.23 7.98 -14.39
C GLN A 99 14.90 7.99 -13.63
N LEU A 100 13.82 8.41 -14.30
CA LEU A 100 12.51 8.63 -13.68
C LEU A 100 11.57 7.42 -13.79
N GLY A 101 11.79 6.51 -14.73
CA GLY A 101 10.90 5.38 -14.99
C GLY A 101 9.82 5.70 -16.03
N TYR A 102 8.62 5.14 -15.87
CA TYR A 102 7.51 5.38 -16.80
C TYR A 102 6.88 6.75 -16.57
N LEU A 103 6.60 7.49 -17.63
CA LEU A 103 5.94 8.80 -17.55
C LEU A 103 4.43 8.64 -17.75
N ALA A 104 3.69 8.57 -16.64
CA ALA A 104 2.26 8.25 -16.61
C ALA A 104 1.39 9.50 -16.45
N VAL A 105 0.29 9.59 -17.20
CA VAL A 105 -0.82 10.51 -16.89
C VAL A 105 -1.73 9.89 -15.82
N PRO A 106 -2.63 10.65 -15.17
CA PRO A 106 -3.60 10.07 -14.23
C PRO A 106 -4.36 8.89 -14.84
N GLY A 107 -4.42 7.79 -14.10
CA GLY A 107 -4.90 6.53 -14.67
C GLY A 107 -4.44 5.28 -13.92
N ALA A 108 -4.88 4.14 -14.43
CA ALA A 108 -4.60 2.82 -13.88
C ALA A 108 -3.77 2.02 -14.88
N TYR A 109 -2.64 1.50 -14.41
CA TYR A 109 -1.69 0.79 -15.26
C TYR A 109 -1.31 -0.56 -14.66
N SER A 110 -0.97 -1.52 -15.52
CA SER A 110 -0.47 -2.82 -15.10
C SER A 110 0.61 -3.34 -16.04
N PHE A 111 1.51 -4.14 -15.52
CA PHE A 111 2.44 -4.95 -16.31
C PHE A 111 2.94 -6.12 -15.47
N VAL A 112 3.59 -7.10 -16.11
CA VAL A 112 4.29 -8.18 -15.40
C VAL A 112 5.76 -7.83 -15.34
N ALA A 113 6.24 -7.50 -14.14
CA ALA A 113 7.62 -7.15 -13.86
C ALA A 113 8.50 -8.39 -13.66
N GLU A 114 9.75 -8.31 -14.13
CA GLU A 114 10.82 -9.17 -13.62
C GLU A 114 11.00 -8.85 -12.13
N SER A 115 10.76 -9.85 -11.28
CA SER A 115 10.99 -9.77 -9.85
C SER A 115 12.14 -10.69 -9.41
N TYR A 116 12.62 -10.49 -8.18
CA TYR A 116 13.83 -11.14 -7.69
C TYR A 116 13.66 -11.62 -6.25
N CYS A 117 14.14 -12.83 -5.95
CA CYS A 117 14.18 -13.36 -4.59
C CYS A 117 15.22 -12.60 -3.76
N LEU A 118 14.77 -11.90 -2.72
CA LEU A 118 15.62 -11.16 -1.79
C LEU A 118 15.78 -11.82 -0.40
N LYS A 119 15.25 -13.05 -0.24
CA LYS A 119 15.35 -13.81 1.01
C LYS A 119 15.63 -15.28 0.71
N ALA A 120 16.90 -15.66 0.72
CA ALA A 120 17.31 -17.05 0.49
C ALA A 120 16.80 -17.97 1.62
N GLY A 121 16.56 -19.24 1.29
CA GLY A 121 16.11 -20.25 2.26
C GLY A 121 14.66 -20.08 2.71
N THR A 122 13.83 -19.40 1.91
CA THR A 122 12.39 -19.26 2.18
C THR A 122 11.56 -19.69 0.98
N HIS A 123 10.27 -19.90 1.21
CA HIS A 123 9.37 -20.37 0.17
C HIS A 123 9.02 -19.26 -0.81
N GLY A 124 8.89 -19.62 -2.09
CA GLY A 124 8.39 -18.70 -3.09
C GLY A 124 6.96 -18.19 -2.79
N PRO A 125 6.45 -17.26 -3.61
CA PRO A 125 5.07 -16.81 -3.53
C PRO A 125 4.06 -17.96 -3.67
N GLY A 126 2.86 -17.77 -3.12
CA GLY A 126 1.78 -18.76 -3.22
C GLY A 126 0.44 -18.20 -2.76
N GLY A 127 -0.64 -18.85 -3.19
CA GLY A 127 -2.01 -18.35 -3.04
C GLY A 127 -2.39 -17.95 -1.61
N GLY A 128 -3.24 -16.92 -1.51
CA GLY A 128 -3.82 -16.44 -0.24
C GLY A 128 -2.93 -15.51 0.59
N ASN A 129 -1.76 -15.10 0.10
CA ASN A 129 -0.88 -14.17 0.81
C ASN A 129 -0.77 -12.86 0.03
N GLY A 130 -1.29 -11.76 0.58
CA GLY A 130 -1.03 -10.43 0.07
C GLY A 130 0.40 -9.97 0.34
N TYR A 131 0.82 -9.00 -0.46
CA TYR A 131 2.13 -8.38 -0.39
C TYR A 131 1.97 -6.87 -0.20
N GLY A 132 2.66 -6.32 0.80
CA GLY A 132 2.72 -4.88 1.02
C GLY A 132 3.97 -4.25 0.44
N TYR A 133 3.91 -2.94 0.18
CA TYR A 133 5.07 -2.14 -0.16
C TYR A 133 5.98 -1.92 1.06
N ALA A 134 7.29 -2.01 0.84
CA ALA A 134 8.29 -1.54 1.78
C ALA A 134 9.53 -0.98 1.04
N GLU A 135 10.27 -0.09 1.71
CA GLU A 135 11.57 0.37 1.23
C GLU A 135 12.69 -0.61 1.59
N LEU A 136 13.77 -0.60 0.80
CA LEU A 136 14.96 -1.40 1.09
C LEU A 136 15.77 -0.76 2.22
N ALA A 137 15.95 -1.52 3.30
CA ALA A 137 16.74 -1.16 4.46
C ALA A 137 17.94 -2.11 4.64
N GLY A 138 18.92 -1.67 5.42
CA GLY A 138 20.13 -2.41 5.77
C GLY A 138 21.35 -1.99 4.95
N SER A 139 22.51 -2.53 5.33
CA SER A 139 23.82 -2.09 4.81
C SER A 139 24.01 -2.21 3.29
N ARG A 140 23.21 -3.03 2.60
CA ARG A 140 23.20 -3.18 1.14
C ARG A 140 21.90 -2.74 0.48
N GLY A 141 20.95 -2.16 1.23
CA GLY A 141 19.64 -1.76 0.73
C GLY A 141 19.73 -0.85 -0.51
N GLY A 142 20.51 0.23 -0.43
CA GLY A 142 20.70 1.15 -1.56
C GLY A 142 21.35 0.51 -2.79
N MET A 143 22.28 -0.42 -2.60
CA MET A 143 22.92 -1.16 -3.70
C MET A 143 21.92 -2.09 -4.40
N VAL A 144 21.12 -2.84 -3.63
CA VAL A 144 20.07 -3.71 -4.18
C VAL A 144 19.00 -2.87 -4.88
N GLN A 145 18.59 -1.74 -4.29
CA GLN A 145 17.63 -0.82 -4.88
C GLN A 145 18.10 -0.33 -6.24
N LYS A 146 19.37 0.07 -6.34
CA LYS A 146 19.98 0.48 -7.60
C LYS A 146 19.97 -0.63 -8.65
N ILE A 147 20.40 -1.85 -8.30
CA ILE A 147 20.39 -2.99 -9.25
C ILE A 147 18.98 -3.22 -9.81
N LEU A 148 17.96 -3.19 -8.94
CA LEU A 148 16.57 -3.37 -9.34
C LEU A 148 16.06 -2.26 -10.27
N ARG A 149 16.49 -1.00 -10.06
CA ARG A 149 16.21 0.13 -10.95
C ARG A 149 16.92 -0.01 -12.30
N GLU A 150 18.21 -0.31 -12.28
CA GLU A 150 19.05 -0.43 -13.49
C GLU A 150 18.71 -1.65 -14.35
N ALA A 151 18.01 -2.65 -13.81
CA ALA A 151 17.60 -3.83 -14.59
C ALA A 151 16.80 -3.45 -15.85
N ALA A 152 15.98 -2.40 -15.80
CA ALA A 152 15.24 -1.89 -16.95
C ALA A 152 16.14 -1.23 -18.02
N ASN A 153 17.25 -0.62 -17.61
CA ASN A 153 18.24 -0.01 -18.50
C ASN A 153 19.21 -1.04 -19.13
N HIS A 154 19.18 -2.29 -18.66
CA HIS A 154 20.00 -3.39 -19.17
C HIS A 154 19.16 -4.59 -19.61
N PRO A 155 18.29 -4.42 -20.63
CA PRO A 155 17.36 -5.44 -21.06
C PRO A 155 18.04 -6.63 -21.77
N ASP A 156 19.33 -6.52 -22.07
CA ASP A 156 20.17 -7.56 -22.66
C ASP A 156 20.76 -8.52 -21.60
N ILE A 157 20.82 -8.11 -20.33
CA ILE A 157 21.27 -9.00 -19.24
C ILE A 157 20.14 -9.98 -18.89
N PRO A 158 20.37 -11.31 -18.88
CA PRO A 158 19.36 -12.27 -18.46
C PRO A 158 18.98 -12.07 -16.98
N GLN A 159 17.67 -12.10 -16.65
CA GLN A 159 17.16 -11.97 -15.28
C GLN A 159 17.88 -12.88 -14.29
N ARG A 160 18.13 -14.15 -14.67
CA ARG A 160 18.86 -15.12 -13.85
C ARG A 160 20.27 -14.65 -13.46
N HIS A 161 20.97 -13.89 -14.29
CA HIS A 161 22.32 -13.40 -13.98
C HIS A 161 22.25 -12.25 -12.96
N ILE A 162 21.20 -11.40 -13.05
CA ILE A 162 20.90 -10.38 -12.04
C ILE A 162 20.54 -11.05 -10.71
N GLN A 163 19.71 -12.10 -10.72
CA GLN A 163 19.37 -12.88 -9.52
C GLN A 163 20.60 -13.48 -8.83
N VAL A 164 21.57 -13.99 -9.60
CA VAL A 164 22.83 -14.53 -9.08
C VAL A 164 23.67 -13.42 -8.42
N LEU A 165 23.75 -12.23 -9.02
CA LEU A 165 24.43 -11.09 -8.40
C LEU A 165 23.76 -10.69 -7.08
N LEU A 166 22.42 -10.57 -7.07
CA LEU A 166 21.66 -10.25 -5.86
C LEU A 166 21.89 -11.27 -4.74
N TRP A 167 21.87 -12.57 -5.08
CA TRP A 167 22.21 -13.63 -4.13
C TRP A 167 23.64 -13.56 -3.63
N GLY A 168 24.60 -13.16 -4.46
CA GLY A 168 25.97 -12.86 -4.03
C GLY A 168 26.05 -11.76 -2.99
N ILE A 169 25.35 -10.65 -3.23
CA ILE A 169 25.30 -9.50 -2.31
C ILE A 169 24.64 -9.89 -0.97
N ILE A 170 23.49 -10.55 -1.03
CA ILE A 170 22.72 -10.97 0.17
C ILE A 170 23.48 -12.02 0.97
N SER A 171 24.14 -12.96 0.29
CA SER A 171 24.98 -13.97 0.96
C SER A 171 26.36 -13.44 1.34
N ARG A 172 26.69 -12.16 1.09
CA ARG A 172 28.00 -11.56 1.37
C ARG A 172 29.16 -12.35 0.73
N THR A 173 28.96 -12.79 -0.52
CA THR A 173 29.98 -13.48 -1.31
C THR A 173 30.91 -12.46 -1.94
N GLU A 174 32.23 -12.67 -1.85
CA GLU A 174 33.22 -11.83 -2.53
C GLU A 174 33.00 -11.88 -4.05
N LEU A 175 32.90 -10.72 -4.69
CA LEU A 175 32.58 -10.58 -6.10
C LEU A 175 33.61 -11.30 -6.98
N ARG A 176 34.90 -11.18 -6.63
CA ARG A 176 36.01 -11.84 -7.33
C ARG A 176 35.96 -13.37 -7.30
N GLN A 177 35.23 -13.95 -6.34
CA GLN A 177 35.07 -15.41 -6.22
C GLN A 177 33.82 -15.92 -6.93
N MET A 178 32.93 -15.03 -7.38
CA MET A 178 31.73 -15.40 -8.15
C MET A 178 32.08 -15.74 -9.60
N SER A 179 31.13 -16.29 -10.34
CA SER A 179 31.29 -16.60 -11.77
C SER A 179 31.61 -15.34 -12.60
N ALA A 180 32.29 -15.54 -13.74
CA ALA A 180 32.61 -14.45 -14.67
C ALA A 180 31.36 -13.67 -15.13
N ASP A 181 30.24 -14.36 -15.32
CA ASP A 181 28.96 -13.73 -15.65
C ASP A 181 28.48 -12.79 -14.55
N ALA A 182 28.54 -13.22 -13.28
CA ALA A 182 28.13 -12.36 -12.15
C ALA A 182 29.04 -11.14 -12.00
N GLN A 183 30.35 -11.32 -12.21
CA GLN A 183 31.32 -10.22 -12.23
C GLN A 183 31.03 -9.23 -13.37
N ALA A 184 30.72 -9.72 -14.57
CA ALA A 184 30.36 -8.90 -15.71
C ALA A 184 29.06 -8.11 -15.49
N VAL A 185 28.05 -8.72 -14.86
CA VAL A 185 26.82 -8.00 -14.47
C VAL A 185 27.12 -6.90 -13.45
N ALA A 186 27.92 -7.19 -12.42
CA ALA A 186 28.30 -6.19 -11.42
C ALA A 186 29.09 -5.01 -12.04
N GLN A 187 29.96 -5.28 -13.00
CA GLN A 187 30.70 -4.23 -13.72
C GLN A 187 29.78 -3.28 -14.49
N ARG A 188 28.65 -3.78 -14.99
CA ARG A 188 27.68 -2.99 -15.76
C ARG A 188 26.70 -2.22 -14.88
N MET A 189 26.26 -2.81 -13.77
CA MET A 189 25.17 -2.24 -12.94
C MET A 189 25.65 -1.44 -11.74
N LEU A 190 26.91 -1.63 -11.30
CA LEU A 190 27.44 -1.01 -10.08
C LEU A 190 28.61 -0.08 -10.37
N THR A 191 28.82 0.91 -9.50
CA THR A 191 30.04 1.72 -9.50
C THR A 191 31.22 0.93 -8.95
N GLU A 192 32.43 1.45 -9.14
CA GLU A 192 33.63 0.86 -8.55
C GLU A 192 33.58 0.85 -7.01
N ASP A 193 33.09 1.91 -6.38
CA ASP A 193 32.91 1.97 -4.92
C ASP A 193 31.93 0.91 -4.41
N GLU A 194 30.80 0.75 -5.11
CA GLU A 194 29.80 -0.27 -4.78
C GLU A 194 30.35 -1.69 -4.95
N ARG A 195 31.15 -1.96 -5.98
CA ARG A 195 31.81 -3.26 -6.16
C ARG A 195 32.80 -3.55 -5.04
N ARG A 196 33.65 -2.58 -4.67
CA ARG A 196 34.57 -2.71 -3.52
C ARG A 196 33.83 -2.97 -2.22
N GLN A 197 32.65 -2.35 -2.07
CA GLN A 197 31.81 -2.55 -0.91
C GLN A 197 31.33 -4.01 -0.80
N ILE A 198 31.02 -4.73 -1.89
CA ILE A 198 30.59 -6.15 -1.86
C ILE A 198 31.61 -7.05 -1.15
N ASP A 199 32.91 -6.80 -1.37
CA ASP A 199 34.02 -7.65 -0.94
C ASP A 199 34.35 -7.61 0.57
N GLY A 200 33.48 -7.01 1.41
CA GLY A 200 33.77 -6.66 2.81
C GLY A 200 33.14 -7.52 3.92
N GLY A 201 32.66 -8.75 3.67
CA GLY A 201 31.90 -9.52 4.65
C GLY A 201 32.72 -10.43 5.59
N ALA A 202 32.70 -10.18 6.91
CA ALA A 202 33.43 -10.95 7.92
C ALA A 202 32.96 -12.41 8.14
N LEU A 203 31.77 -12.80 7.66
CA LEU A 203 31.24 -14.17 7.82
C LEU A 203 31.97 -15.25 6.99
N GLY A 204 32.70 -14.86 5.95
CA GLY A 204 33.42 -15.79 5.06
C GLY A 204 34.61 -16.50 5.71
N GLN A 205 35.05 -16.04 6.88
CA GLN A 205 36.25 -16.55 7.56
C GLN A 205 35.95 -17.68 8.57
N ILE A 206 34.68 -18.05 8.79
CA ILE A 206 34.30 -19.06 9.79
C ILE A 206 34.41 -20.48 9.20
N PRO A 207 35.20 -21.39 9.78
CA PRO A 207 35.29 -22.78 9.31
C PRO A 207 33.94 -23.54 9.38
N PRO A 208 33.63 -24.47 8.44
CA PRO A 208 32.33 -25.18 8.38
C PRO A 208 31.97 -26.02 9.61
N GLN A 209 32.95 -26.44 10.41
CA GLN A 209 32.72 -27.18 11.66
C GLN A 209 32.23 -26.24 12.78
N ALA A 210 32.80 -25.04 12.86
CA ALA A 210 32.38 -24.02 13.81
C ALA A 210 30.98 -23.48 13.48
N GLN A 211 30.65 -23.30 12.19
CA GLN A 211 29.30 -22.90 11.74
C GLN A 211 28.20 -23.89 12.18
N ARG A 212 28.44 -25.20 12.04
CA ARG A 212 27.46 -26.23 12.40
C ARG A 212 27.16 -26.28 13.89
N GLN A 213 28.20 -26.19 14.72
CA GLN A 213 28.04 -26.11 16.18
C GLN A 213 27.33 -24.83 16.58
N LEU A 214 27.63 -23.73 15.89
CA LEU A 214 27.03 -22.44 16.15
C LEU A 214 25.52 -22.40 15.84
N PHE A 215 25.13 -22.88 14.67
CA PHE A 215 23.74 -22.83 14.21
C PHE A 215 22.82 -23.81 14.97
N ALA A 216 23.39 -24.82 15.66
CA ALA A 216 22.65 -25.83 16.38
C ALA A 216 21.75 -25.29 17.52
N ASN A 217 22.04 -24.09 18.02
CA ASN A 217 21.31 -23.46 19.13
C ASN A 217 20.31 -22.37 18.69
N LEU A 218 20.24 -22.06 17.39
CA LEU A 218 19.33 -21.02 16.88
C LEU A 218 17.92 -21.57 16.62
N PRO A 219 16.86 -20.75 16.75
CA PRO A 219 15.51 -21.12 16.31
C PRO A 219 15.51 -21.62 14.87
N ARG A 220 14.65 -22.61 14.56
CA ARG A 220 14.62 -23.26 13.24
C ARG A 220 14.52 -22.26 12.06
N PRO A 221 13.65 -21.23 12.09
CA PRO A 221 13.52 -20.30 10.97
C PRO A 221 14.80 -19.49 10.73
N VAL A 222 15.43 -18.99 11.81
CA VAL A 222 16.70 -18.25 11.73
C VAL A 222 17.82 -19.15 11.19
N ARG A 223 17.89 -20.37 11.73
CA ARG A 223 18.88 -21.38 11.32
C ARG A 223 18.77 -21.70 9.83
N GLN A 224 17.55 -21.84 9.33
CA GLN A 224 17.27 -22.16 7.94
C GLN A 224 17.77 -21.08 6.98
N VAL A 225 17.51 -19.81 7.29
CA VAL A 225 17.98 -18.67 6.49
C VAL A 225 19.51 -18.62 6.49
N LEU A 226 20.15 -18.70 7.66
CA LEU A 226 21.62 -18.64 7.76
C LEU A 226 22.31 -19.83 7.08
N GLN A 227 21.72 -21.03 7.18
CA GLN A 227 22.21 -22.21 6.50
C GLN A 227 22.10 -22.06 4.98
N ALA A 228 20.95 -21.57 4.49
CA ALA A 228 20.75 -21.32 3.07
C ALA A 228 21.74 -20.27 2.54
N GLU A 229 21.99 -19.17 3.26
CA GLU A 229 22.99 -18.17 2.88
C GLU A 229 24.41 -18.77 2.82
N ALA A 230 24.78 -19.62 3.78
CA ALA A 230 26.08 -20.29 3.79
C ALA A 230 26.24 -21.29 2.64
N ASP A 231 25.21 -22.09 2.36
CA ASP A 231 25.19 -23.04 1.25
C ASP A 231 25.21 -22.31 -0.11
N LEU A 232 24.47 -21.21 -0.23
CA LEU A 232 24.44 -20.35 -1.43
C LEU A 232 25.82 -19.73 -1.68
N ARG A 233 26.46 -19.18 -0.65
CA ARG A 233 27.84 -18.66 -0.75
C ARG A 233 28.80 -19.73 -1.25
N ARG A 234 28.74 -20.95 -0.69
CA ARG A 234 29.60 -22.06 -1.12
C ARG A 234 29.40 -22.40 -2.61
N LEU A 235 28.15 -22.42 -3.08
CA LEU A 235 27.87 -22.69 -4.49
C LEU A 235 28.37 -21.55 -5.40
N LEU A 236 28.19 -20.30 -4.98
CA LEU A 236 28.64 -19.13 -5.73
C LEU A 236 30.17 -19.06 -5.87
N THR A 237 30.93 -19.53 -4.88
CA THR A 237 32.41 -19.55 -4.93
C THR A 237 33.00 -20.74 -5.68
N GLN A 238 32.22 -21.80 -5.93
CA GLN A 238 32.67 -22.95 -6.72
C GLN A 238 32.85 -22.64 -8.21
N GLY A 239 32.28 -21.52 -8.69
CA GLY A 239 32.45 -21.01 -10.06
C GLY A 239 31.73 -21.82 -11.16
N ASN A 240 31.26 -23.05 -10.87
CA ASN A 240 30.58 -23.93 -11.80
C ASN A 240 29.15 -24.33 -11.37
N ALA A 241 28.63 -23.76 -10.28
CA ALA A 241 27.26 -24.02 -9.84
C ALA A 241 26.25 -23.52 -10.88
N THR A 242 25.32 -24.39 -11.25
CA THR A 242 24.21 -24.06 -12.15
C THR A 242 23.19 -23.17 -11.46
N TYR A 243 22.40 -22.44 -12.25
CA TYR A 243 21.31 -21.64 -11.71
C TYR A 243 20.30 -22.47 -10.91
N GLN A 244 19.94 -23.67 -11.38
CA GLN A 244 19.02 -24.57 -10.69
C GLN A 244 19.56 -25.03 -9.32
N GLN A 245 20.87 -25.25 -9.20
CA GLN A 245 21.49 -25.60 -7.92
C GLN A 245 21.43 -24.42 -6.92
N LEU A 246 21.66 -23.19 -7.40
CA LEU A 246 21.52 -21.99 -6.58
C LEU A 246 20.06 -21.77 -6.17
N GLU A 247 19.13 -21.91 -7.11
CA GLU A 247 17.69 -21.75 -6.90
C GLU A 247 17.14 -22.76 -5.88
N ALA A 248 17.54 -24.03 -5.95
CA ALA A 248 17.09 -25.06 -5.01
C ALA A 248 17.48 -24.76 -3.55
N VAL A 249 18.55 -24.00 -3.33
CA VAL A 249 18.96 -23.54 -1.99
C VAL A 249 18.22 -22.26 -1.61
N ALA A 250 18.08 -21.33 -2.54
CA ALA A 250 17.49 -20.02 -2.27
C ALA A 250 15.96 -20.05 -2.15
N VAL A 251 15.28 -20.91 -2.90
CA VAL A 251 13.82 -20.94 -3.07
C VAL A 251 13.28 -22.30 -2.69
N LEU A 252 12.63 -22.36 -1.54
CA LEU A 252 12.08 -23.61 -1.02
C LEU A 252 10.73 -23.94 -1.68
N THR A 253 10.55 -25.20 -2.06
CA THR A 253 9.29 -25.72 -2.60
C THR A 253 8.44 -26.39 -1.53
N GLY A 254 7.12 -26.40 -1.67
CA GLY A 254 6.21 -27.14 -0.81
C GLY A 254 5.13 -26.28 -0.14
N ALA A 255 4.29 -26.92 0.68
CA ALA A 255 3.30 -26.22 1.49
C ALA A 255 3.99 -25.38 2.58
N VAL A 256 3.41 -24.21 2.86
CA VAL A 256 4.01 -23.21 3.74
C VAL A 256 3.02 -22.87 4.85
N GLU A 257 3.41 -23.12 6.09
CA GLU A 257 2.68 -22.66 7.26
C GLU A 257 2.93 -21.16 7.51
N MET A 258 2.03 -20.51 8.25
CA MET A 258 2.24 -19.14 8.69
C MET A 258 3.45 -19.06 9.63
N GLY A 259 4.43 -18.24 9.28
CA GLY A 259 5.61 -18.02 10.11
C GLY A 259 5.30 -17.15 11.33
N GLU A 260 6.20 -17.16 12.31
CA GLU A 260 6.14 -16.25 13.46
C GLU A 260 6.16 -14.78 12.98
N GLY A 261 5.36 -13.93 13.61
CA GLY A 261 5.21 -12.53 13.23
C GLY A 261 4.44 -12.30 11.92
N SER A 262 3.87 -13.35 11.31
CA SER A 262 3.02 -13.19 10.13
C SER A 262 1.72 -12.47 10.48
N ARG A 263 1.21 -11.67 9.53
CA ARG A 263 -0.12 -11.06 9.60
C ARG A 263 -0.84 -11.22 8.28
N GLN A 264 -2.16 -11.10 8.33
CA GLN A 264 -2.97 -11.14 7.11
C GLN A 264 -2.78 -9.83 6.34
N ILE A 265 -2.39 -9.95 5.08
CA ILE A 265 -2.47 -8.89 4.07
C ILE A 265 -3.43 -9.42 2.99
N PRO A 266 -4.52 -8.70 2.68
CA PRO A 266 -5.39 -9.06 1.56
C PRO A 266 -4.60 -9.10 0.23
N PRO A 267 -4.86 -10.06 -0.68
CA PRO A 267 -4.16 -10.15 -1.98
C PRO A 267 -4.22 -8.86 -2.82
N ASP A 268 -5.30 -8.10 -2.67
CA ASP A 268 -5.60 -6.91 -3.45
C ASP A 268 -5.19 -5.59 -2.76
N ARG A 269 -4.49 -5.65 -1.62
CA ARG A 269 -4.16 -4.49 -0.79
C ARG A 269 -3.32 -3.48 -1.56
N TRP A 270 -3.83 -2.26 -1.68
CA TRP A 270 -3.08 -1.12 -2.19
C TRP A 270 -2.12 -0.57 -1.14
N SER A 271 -0.97 -0.09 -1.59
CA SER A 271 -0.06 0.74 -0.79
C SER A 271 0.19 2.08 -1.47
N LEU A 272 0.34 3.16 -0.70
CA LEU A 272 0.72 4.47 -1.22
C LEU A 272 2.24 4.58 -1.39
N HIS A 273 2.71 4.69 -2.62
CA HIS A 273 4.11 4.87 -2.96
C HIS A 273 4.60 6.30 -2.63
N PRO A 274 5.87 6.49 -2.17
CA PRO A 274 6.47 7.81 -1.90
C PRO A 274 6.35 8.84 -3.01
N ASP A 275 6.32 8.39 -4.26
CA ASP A 275 6.23 9.25 -5.43
C ASP A 275 4.78 9.67 -5.76
N GLY A 276 3.81 9.40 -4.88
CA GLY A 276 2.44 9.91 -4.99
C GLY A 276 1.58 9.14 -5.99
N TYR A 277 1.71 7.81 -6.01
CA TYR A 277 0.80 6.88 -6.70
C TYR A 277 0.55 5.64 -5.83
N PHE A 278 -0.51 4.89 -6.11
CA PHE A 278 -0.78 3.64 -5.39
C PHE A 278 -0.19 2.45 -6.15
N VAL A 279 0.29 1.45 -5.43
CA VAL A 279 0.89 0.23 -5.99
C VAL A 279 0.41 -1.01 -5.24
N ARG A 280 0.25 -2.12 -5.96
CA ARG A 280 0.03 -3.44 -5.37
C ARG A 280 0.73 -4.54 -6.18
N TYR A 281 0.92 -5.69 -5.55
CA TYR A 281 1.73 -6.79 -6.09
C TYR A 281 0.98 -8.12 -6.08
N ASP A 282 0.90 -8.75 -7.24
CA ASP A 282 0.36 -10.09 -7.42
C ASP A 282 1.42 -11.03 -8.03
N PRO A 283 2.24 -11.69 -7.19
CA PRO A 283 3.30 -12.56 -7.65
C PRO A 283 2.82 -13.97 -8.05
N SER A 284 3.12 -14.36 -9.29
CA SER A 284 2.93 -15.73 -9.80
C SER A 284 4.12 -16.67 -9.52
N GLY A 285 5.21 -16.09 -9.03
CA GLY A 285 6.48 -16.71 -8.67
C GLY A 285 7.46 -15.61 -8.30
N TYR A 286 8.64 -15.97 -7.77
CA TYR A 286 9.59 -14.94 -7.33
C TYR A 286 10.21 -14.15 -8.48
N SER A 287 10.13 -14.70 -9.71
CA SER A 287 10.67 -14.12 -10.93
C SER A 287 9.65 -13.35 -11.76
N ARG A 288 8.35 -13.44 -11.42
CA ARG A 288 7.25 -12.83 -12.18
C ARG A 288 6.19 -12.26 -11.25
N THR A 289 6.13 -10.94 -11.17
CA THR A 289 5.13 -10.22 -10.36
C THR A 289 4.28 -9.31 -11.24
N ARG A 290 2.96 -9.49 -11.23
CA ARG A 290 2.06 -8.47 -11.77
C ARG A 290 2.09 -7.28 -10.83
N VAL A 291 2.46 -6.13 -11.38
CA VAL A 291 2.47 -4.85 -10.66
C VAL A 291 1.36 -4.02 -11.25
N GLU A 292 0.52 -3.49 -10.37
CA GLU A 292 -0.53 -2.57 -10.73
C GLU A 292 -0.30 -1.24 -10.05
N THR A 293 -0.47 -0.16 -10.79
CA THR A 293 -0.30 1.20 -10.30
C THR A 293 -1.54 2.03 -10.58
N TRP A 294 -1.86 2.93 -9.65
CA TRP A 294 -2.98 3.85 -9.78
C TRP A 294 -2.48 5.26 -9.50
N VAL A 295 -2.42 6.06 -10.57
CA VAL A 295 -1.94 7.45 -10.54
C VAL A 295 -3.15 8.36 -10.29
N PRO A 296 -3.17 9.11 -9.17
CA PRO A 296 -4.29 9.97 -8.82
C PRO A 296 -4.39 11.17 -9.77
N GLU A 297 -5.60 11.72 -9.87
CA GLU A 297 -5.92 12.88 -10.71
C GLU A 297 -6.16 14.11 -9.82
N PRO A 298 -5.39 15.19 -9.99
CA PRO A 298 -5.71 16.44 -9.31
C PRO A 298 -7.13 16.90 -9.63
N SER A 299 -7.83 17.34 -8.59
CA SER A 299 -9.20 17.83 -8.70
C SER A 299 -9.39 19.10 -7.88
N THR A 300 -10.37 19.90 -8.29
CA THR A 300 -10.84 21.07 -7.56
C THR A 300 -12.23 20.77 -7.01
N ILE A 301 -12.41 21.01 -5.72
CA ILE A 301 -13.69 20.84 -5.02
C ILE A 301 -14.25 22.21 -4.67
N GLU A 302 -15.52 22.43 -4.98
CA GLU A 302 -16.29 23.60 -4.55
C GLU A 302 -17.31 23.16 -3.50
N ARG A 303 -17.43 23.94 -2.43
CA ARG A 303 -18.37 23.69 -1.34
C ARG A 303 -19.26 24.90 -1.10
N ASP A 304 -20.48 24.64 -0.61
CA ASP A 304 -21.38 25.70 -0.16
C ASP A 304 -21.17 26.06 1.33
N GLY A 305 -21.97 27.00 1.83
CA GLY A 305 -21.92 27.45 3.23
C GLY A 305 -22.33 26.39 4.27
N LEU A 306 -22.84 25.24 3.85
CA LEU A 306 -23.14 24.09 4.70
C LEU A 306 -22.05 23.01 4.62
N GLY A 307 -20.97 23.29 3.90
CA GLY A 307 -19.84 22.38 3.71
C GLY A 307 -20.12 21.27 2.69
N ARG A 308 -21.22 21.31 1.94
CA ARG A 308 -21.57 20.26 0.97
C ARG A 308 -20.77 20.45 -0.31
N ILE A 309 -20.31 19.36 -0.92
CA ILE A 309 -19.65 19.40 -2.24
C ILE A 309 -20.70 19.77 -3.29
N VAL A 310 -20.56 20.93 -3.91
CA VAL A 310 -21.43 21.41 -4.98
C VAL A 310 -20.80 21.27 -6.36
N ALA A 311 -19.47 21.13 -6.43
CA ALA A 311 -18.81 20.71 -7.64
C ALA A 311 -17.47 19.99 -7.40
N LEU A 312 -17.15 19.10 -8.33
CA LEU A 312 -15.85 18.44 -8.47
C LEU A 312 -15.42 18.57 -9.92
N ALA A 313 -14.25 19.17 -10.16
CA ALA A 313 -13.70 19.37 -11.50
C ALA A 313 -12.28 18.80 -11.63
N THR A 314 -11.97 18.23 -12.79
CA THR A 314 -10.64 17.71 -13.14
C THR A 314 -10.00 18.53 -14.25
N ASP A 315 -8.67 18.47 -14.36
CA ASP A 315 -7.90 19.26 -15.33
C ASP A 315 -8.21 18.93 -16.80
N ASP A 316 -8.75 17.74 -17.07
CA ASP A 316 -9.19 17.31 -18.40
C ASP A 316 -10.55 17.90 -18.81
N GLY A 317 -11.15 18.73 -17.95
CA GLY A 317 -12.37 19.49 -18.21
C GLY A 317 -13.66 18.73 -17.88
N TYR A 318 -13.57 17.56 -17.25
CA TYR A 318 -14.74 16.91 -16.67
C TYR A 318 -15.16 17.62 -15.37
N ARG A 319 -16.46 17.69 -15.14
CA ARG A 319 -17.04 18.30 -13.94
C ARG A 319 -18.31 17.58 -13.55
N VAL A 320 -18.47 17.35 -12.24
CA VAL A 320 -19.72 16.95 -11.62
C VAL A 320 -20.20 18.12 -10.80
N GLU A 321 -21.46 18.53 -10.98
CA GLU A 321 -22.11 19.51 -10.12
C GLU A 321 -23.31 18.91 -9.41
N THR A 322 -23.54 19.34 -8.19
CA THR A 322 -24.60 18.83 -7.33
C THR A 322 -25.37 19.95 -6.67
N ASP A 323 -26.68 19.95 -6.90
CA ASP A 323 -27.63 20.73 -6.14
C ASP A 323 -28.32 19.84 -5.12
N TYR A 324 -28.72 20.42 -3.99
CA TYR A 324 -29.32 19.71 -2.88
C TYR A 324 -30.78 20.11 -2.67
N ASN A 325 -31.57 19.20 -2.09
CA ASN A 325 -32.96 19.45 -1.76
C ASN A 325 -33.09 20.13 -0.39
N ASP A 326 -33.00 21.47 -0.38
CA ASP A 326 -33.09 22.26 0.85
C ASP A 326 -34.50 22.27 1.47
N GLN A 327 -35.54 21.84 0.73
CA GLN A 327 -36.88 21.67 1.31
C GLN A 327 -36.95 20.49 2.28
N VAL A 328 -36.17 19.43 2.01
CA VAL A 328 -35.98 18.31 2.95
C VAL A 328 -35.03 18.73 4.08
N GLY A 329 -34.02 19.55 3.75
CA GLY A 329 -33.04 20.05 4.70
C GLY A 329 -32.03 18.97 5.16
N ALA A 330 -31.22 19.33 6.15
CA ALA A 330 -30.23 18.42 6.72
C ALA A 330 -30.91 17.34 7.58
N ILE A 331 -30.68 16.06 7.25
CA ILE A 331 -31.17 14.95 8.06
C ILE A 331 -30.12 14.66 9.12
N ALA A 332 -30.45 14.92 10.37
CA ALA A 332 -29.59 14.61 11.51
C ALA A 332 -29.57 13.12 11.81
N ILE A 333 -28.39 12.58 12.10
CA ILE A 333 -28.22 11.20 12.57
C ILE A 333 -28.14 11.25 14.11
N PRO A 334 -29.15 10.75 14.86
CA PRO A 334 -29.13 10.82 16.32
C PRO A 334 -27.87 10.18 16.90
N GLY A 335 -27.20 10.84 17.84
CA GLY A 335 -25.91 10.40 18.38
C GLY A 335 -24.68 10.83 17.56
N GLU A 336 -24.88 11.43 16.38
CA GLU A 336 -23.81 11.96 15.53
C GLU A 336 -23.94 13.49 15.38
N PRO A 337 -23.23 14.27 16.22
CA PRO A 337 -23.39 15.72 16.22
C PRO A 337 -22.93 16.36 14.91
N ASP A 338 -21.87 15.83 14.29
CA ASP A 338 -21.19 16.43 13.14
C ASP A 338 -21.55 15.76 11.80
N LEU A 339 -22.31 14.66 11.81
CA LEU A 339 -22.71 13.94 10.59
C LEU A 339 -24.13 14.35 10.16
N ARG A 340 -24.28 14.73 8.89
CA ARG A 340 -25.58 15.07 8.27
C ARG A 340 -25.75 14.37 6.94
N ALA A 341 -26.96 13.89 6.67
CA ALA A 341 -27.32 13.39 5.35
C ALA A 341 -28.06 14.47 4.54
N TYR A 342 -27.66 14.63 3.28
CA TYR A 342 -28.23 15.60 2.34
C TYR A 342 -28.66 14.92 1.06
N GLN A 343 -29.92 15.13 0.66
CA GLN A 343 -30.47 14.59 -0.58
C GLN A 343 -30.08 15.46 -1.78
N PHE A 344 -29.67 14.83 -2.88
CA PHE A 344 -29.45 15.54 -4.14
C PHE A 344 -30.81 15.92 -4.75
N SER A 345 -30.95 17.17 -5.17
CA SER A 345 -32.06 17.61 -6.03
C SER A 345 -31.68 17.47 -7.50
N GLN A 346 -30.42 17.71 -7.84
CA GLN A 346 -29.91 17.56 -9.20
C GLN A 346 -28.42 17.20 -9.21
N ILE A 347 -28.03 16.29 -10.10
CA ILE A 347 -26.64 15.96 -10.43
C ILE A 347 -26.43 16.30 -11.90
N ARG A 348 -25.44 17.14 -12.21
CA ARG A 348 -25.03 17.49 -13.58
C ARG A 348 -23.67 16.90 -13.88
N LEU A 349 -23.59 16.15 -14.97
CA LEU A 349 -22.39 15.51 -15.49
C LEU A 349 -21.96 16.27 -16.75
N ILE A 350 -20.80 16.92 -16.68
CA ILE A 350 -20.30 17.84 -17.69
C ILE A 350 -19.01 17.25 -18.27
N SER A 351 -19.01 16.98 -19.58
CA SER A 351 -17.83 16.55 -20.31
C SER A 351 -17.45 17.54 -21.42
N PRO A 352 -16.15 17.68 -21.75
CA PRO A 352 -15.71 18.56 -22.81
C PRO A 352 -16.35 18.22 -24.16
N GLY A 353 -17.04 19.20 -24.76
CA GLY A 353 -17.62 19.07 -26.09
C GLY A 353 -18.80 18.10 -26.19
N GLN A 354 -19.38 17.69 -25.06
CA GLN A 354 -20.59 16.86 -24.99
C GLN A 354 -21.75 17.63 -24.33
N PRO A 355 -23.00 17.27 -24.61
CA PRO A 355 -24.14 17.80 -23.88
C PRO A 355 -24.06 17.49 -22.38
N VAL A 356 -24.52 18.42 -21.55
CA VAL A 356 -24.65 18.20 -20.09
C VAL A 356 -25.74 17.16 -19.85
N ILE A 357 -25.45 16.22 -18.95
CA ILE A 357 -26.42 15.19 -18.55
C ILE A 357 -26.87 15.45 -17.13
N THR A 358 -28.17 15.35 -16.92
CA THR A 358 -28.81 15.73 -15.67
C THR A 358 -29.59 14.57 -15.08
N VAL A 359 -29.37 14.30 -13.80
CA VAL A 359 -30.13 13.32 -13.01
C VAL A 359 -30.80 14.06 -11.87
N ASP A 360 -32.14 14.01 -11.82
CA ASP A 360 -32.94 14.78 -10.88
C ASP A 360 -33.46 13.89 -9.74
N ASN A 361 -33.41 14.42 -8.51
CA ASN A 361 -34.02 13.86 -7.30
C ASN A 361 -33.61 12.42 -6.97
N GLN A 362 -32.36 12.04 -7.23
CA GLN A 362 -31.83 10.70 -6.95
C GLN A 362 -30.58 10.76 -6.06
N GLY A 363 -30.52 9.84 -5.09
CA GLY A 363 -29.39 9.69 -4.19
C GLY A 363 -29.26 10.79 -3.14
N TRP A 364 -28.22 10.64 -2.33
CA TRP A 364 -27.91 11.49 -1.19
C TRP A 364 -26.46 11.27 -0.76
N THR A 365 -25.89 12.13 0.07
CA THR A 365 -24.55 11.95 0.66
C THR A 365 -24.52 12.32 2.13
N PHE A 366 -23.57 11.74 2.86
CA PHE A 366 -23.15 12.30 4.13
C PHE A 366 -22.20 13.49 3.91
N VAL A 367 -22.19 14.39 4.88
CA VAL A 367 -21.17 15.42 5.08
C VAL A 367 -20.82 15.41 6.57
N GLY A 368 -19.53 15.44 6.86
CA GLY A 368 -18.96 15.42 8.20
C GLY A 368 -18.48 14.04 8.65
N THR A 369 -18.01 13.96 9.89
CA THR A 369 -17.30 12.79 10.43
C THR A 369 -18.19 11.97 11.36
N PRO A 370 -18.35 10.65 11.13
CA PRO A 370 -19.04 9.79 12.09
C PRO A 370 -18.22 9.62 13.37
N THR A 371 -18.88 9.47 14.51
CA THR A 371 -18.24 9.18 15.81
C THR A 371 -18.44 7.72 16.23
N GLY A 372 -19.31 6.98 15.53
CA GLY A 372 -19.63 5.60 15.84
C GLY A 372 -20.75 5.45 16.88
N ASN A 373 -21.40 6.55 17.28
CA ASN A 373 -22.37 6.62 18.36
C ASN A 373 -23.83 6.75 17.88
N ALA A 374 -24.08 6.52 16.59
CA ALA A 374 -25.44 6.63 16.06
C ALA A 374 -26.46 5.77 16.83
N GLN A 375 -27.55 6.40 17.22
CA GLN A 375 -28.66 5.80 17.95
C GLN A 375 -29.71 5.30 16.94
N LEU A 376 -29.40 4.19 16.27
CA LEU A 376 -30.19 3.68 15.14
C LEU A 376 -31.65 3.39 15.51
N SER A 377 -31.92 3.00 16.75
CA SER A 377 -33.28 2.78 17.27
C SER A 377 -34.11 4.07 17.32
N GLN A 378 -33.49 5.20 17.65
CA GLN A 378 -34.14 6.50 17.59
C GLN A 378 -34.39 6.92 16.15
N LEU A 379 -33.48 6.62 15.23
CA LEU A 379 -33.69 6.85 13.81
C LEU A 379 -34.89 6.03 13.28
N THR A 380 -35.02 4.76 13.68
CA THR A 380 -36.20 3.94 13.33
C THR A 380 -37.50 4.53 13.89
N ALA A 381 -37.48 5.01 15.13
CA ALA A 381 -38.65 5.63 15.75
C ALA A 381 -39.04 6.94 15.05
N GLN A 382 -38.06 7.76 14.65
CA GLN A 382 -38.28 8.97 13.85
C GLN A 382 -38.87 8.63 12.48
N ALA A 383 -38.32 7.63 11.79
CA ALA A 383 -38.84 7.13 10.52
C ALA A 383 -40.30 6.65 10.62
N ALA A 384 -40.61 5.84 11.65
CA ALA A 384 -41.98 5.38 11.90
C ALA A 384 -42.96 6.53 12.21
N THR A 385 -42.50 7.54 12.94
CA THR A 385 -43.31 8.73 13.23
C THR A 385 -43.60 9.51 11.95
N LYS A 386 -42.61 9.64 11.06
CA LYS A 386 -42.75 10.32 9.76
C LYS A 386 -43.56 9.52 8.74
N ALA A 387 -43.50 8.19 8.76
CA ALA A 387 -44.37 7.36 7.93
C ALA A 387 -45.86 7.48 8.31
N ASN A 388 -46.15 7.80 9.57
CA ASN A 388 -47.50 8.00 10.08
C ASN A 388 -47.98 9.45 9.98
N SER A 389 -47.13 10.41 9.58
CA SER A 389 -47.55 11.79 9.36
C SER A 389 -48.20 11.95 7.98
N SER A 390 -49.12 12.90 7.86
CA SER A 390 -49.73 13.28 6.58
C SER A 390 -48.81 14.12 5.69
N GLU A 391 -47.51 14.21 6.02
CA GLU A 391 -46.49 14.86 5.20
C GLU A 391 -46.14 13.93 4.03
N PRO A 392 -46.58 14.21 2.79
CA PRO A 392 -46.32 13.31 1.68
C PRO A 392 -44.81 13.27 1.37
N GLY A 393 -44.25 12.06 1.28
CA GLY A 393 -42.92 11.85 0.69
C GLY A 393 -41.72 12.19 1.57
N HIS A 394 -41.87 12.20 2.90
CA HIS A 394 -40.73 12.42 3.79
C HIS A 394 -39.64 11.35 3.57
N TRP A 395 -38.41 11.77 3.30
CA TRP A 395 -37.33 10.87 2.85
C TRP A 395 -37.07 9.68 3.80
N LEU A 396 -37.14 9.90 5.13
CA LEU A 396 -36.98 8.85 6.14
C LEU A 396 -38.16 7.86 6.25
N ALA A 397 -39.33 8.15 5.66
CA ALA A 397 -40.49 7.27 5.72
C ALA A 397 -40.39 6.06 4.78
N ASP A 398 -39.45 6.11 3.82
CA ASP A 398 -39.17 5.03 2.88
C ASP A 398 -38.23 3.99 3.52
N ALA A 399 -38.72 2.75 3.63
CA ALA A 399 -38.00 1.65 4.27
C ALA A 399 -36.70 1.28 3.54
N ASP A 400 -36.67 1.39 2.21
CA ASP A 400 -35.47 1.06 1.43
C ASP A 400 -34.38 2.12 1.66
N ARG A 401 -34.78 3.39 1.76
CA ARG A 401 -33.85 4.50 2.09
C ARG A 401 -33.32 4.40 3.51
N LEU A 402 -34.14 3.97 4.46
CA LEU A 402 -33.71 3.75 5.84
C LEU A 402 -32.68 2.61 5.93
N ASN A 403 -32.91 1.51 5.22
CA ASN A 403 -31.96 0.40 5.13
C ASN A 403 -30.65 0.83 4.46
N ASP A 404 -30.73 1.61 3.37
CA ASP A 404 -29.57 2.19 2.69
C ASP A 404 -28.76 3.10 3.63
N LEU A 405 -29.43 3.96 4.40
CA LEU A 405 -28.79 4.80 5.40
C LEU A 405 -28.03 3.98 6.44
N TYR A 406 -28.62 2.91 6.98
CA TYR A 406 -27.91 2.04 7.93
C TYR A 406 -26.66 1.42 7.33
N ARG A 407 -26.77 0.88 6.11
CA ARG A 407 -25.64 0.31 5.38
C ARG A 407 -24.53 1.35 5.20
N ARG A 408 -24.86 2.53 4.69
CA ARG A 408 -23.89 3.61 4.42
C ARG A 408 -23.29 4.20 5.69
N TYR A 409 -24.03 4.23 6.80
CA TYR A 409 -23.47 4.66 8.08
C TYR A 409 -22.42 3.66 8.60
N HIS A 410 -22.64 2.35 8.44
CA HIS A 410 -21.63 1.35 8.77
C HIS A 410 -20.37 1.50 7.91
N GLN A 411 -20.54 1.73 6.60
CA GLN A 411 -19.43 2.01 5.68
C GLN A 411 -18.69 3.30 6.07
N ALA A 412 -19.42 4.36 6.44
CA ALA A 412 -18.83 5.62 6.87
C ALA A 412 -17.97 5.46 8.14
N LYS A 413 -18.45 4.65 9.11
CA LYS A 413 -17.69 4.33 10.31
C LYS A 413 -16.40 3.57 9.97
N GLU A 414 -16.48 2.55 9.12
CA GLU A 414 -15.31 1.79 8.68
C GLU A 414 -14.31 2.67 7.92
N ALA A 415 -14.80 3.53 7.02
CA ALA A 415 -13.98 4.50 6.31
C ALA A 415 -13.25 5.43 7.29
N LYS A 416 -13.93 5.91 8.35
CA LYS A 416 -13.28 6.69 9.40
C LYS A 416 -12.21 5.92 10.14
N GLU A 417 -12.49 4.69 10.58
CA GLU A 417 -11.50 3.86 11.28
C GLU A 417 -10.25 3.64 10.40
N ASN A 418 -10.44 3.45 9.10
CA ASN A 418 -9.35 3.35 8.13
C ASN A 418 -8.58 4.68 7.95
N VAL A 419 -9.27 5.82 7.85
CA VAL A 419 -8.61 7.15 7.78
C VAL A 419 -7.82 7.44 9.05
N ASP A 420 -8.39 7.18 10.23
CA ASP A 420 -7.71 7.38 11.52
C ASP A 420 -6.45 6.50 11.59
N ALA A 421 -6.50 5.25 11.12
CA ALA A 421 -5.34 4.36 11.06
C ALA A 421 -4.25 4.88 10.09
N ILE A 422 -4.64 5.39 8.93
CA ILE A 422 -3.71 6.01 7.96
C ILE A 422 -3.06 7.27 8.56
N VAL A 423 -3.84 8.12 9.22
CA VAL A 423 -3.35 9.34 9.89
C VAL A 423 -2.36 8.99 11.00
N GLU A 424 -2.67 7.99 11.84
CA GLU A 424 -1.78 7.52 12.90
C GLU A 424 -0.47 6.95 12.33
N GLU A 425 -0.53 6.25 11.20
CA GLU A 425 0.66 5.75 10.52
C GLU A 425 1.54 6.89 9.97
N ILE A 426 0.93 7.90 9.33
CA ILE A 426 1.64 9.06 8.76
C ILE A 426 2.23 9.94 9.87
N ASP A 427 1.55 10.12 11.01
CA ASP A 427 2.03 10.90 12.15
C ASP A 427 3.38 10.37 12.68
N ARG A 428 3.61 9.06 12.60
CA ARG A 428 4.90 8.45 12.98
C ARG A 428 6.04 8.79 12.02
N MET A 429 5.77 9.29 10.81
CA MET A 429 6.77 9.42 9.74
C MET A 429 7.39 10.82 9.62
N VAL A 430 6.64 11.93 9.59
CA VAL A 430 7.24 13.29 9.53
C VAL A 430 6.30 14.39 10.05
N ASN A 431 5.07 14.49 9.54
CA ASN A 431 4.09 15.52 9.90
C ASN A 431 2.67 14.94 9.88
N PRO A 432 1.87 15.07 10.95
CA PRO A 432 0.49 14.59 10.96
C PRO A 432 -0.38 15.37 9.97
N PRO A 433 -1.26 14.68 9.22
CA PRO A 433 -2.38 15.31 8.53
C PRO A 433 -3.23 16.13 9.51
N THR A 434 -3.76 17.26 9.03
CA THR A 434 -4.75 18.05 9.79
C THR A 434 -6.09 17.32 9.83
N ARG A 435 -6.92 17.67 10.83
CA ARG A 435 -8.30 17.18 10.92
C ARG A 435 -9.11 17.48 9.65
N GLU A 436 -8.95 18.68 9.08
CA GLU A 436 -9.64 19.09 7.86
C GLU A 436 -9.28 18.19 6.66
N GLN A 437 -8.03 17.74 6.56
CA GLN A 437 -7.60 16.84 5.49
C GLN A 437 -8.16 15.42 5.66
N ALA A 438 -8.22 14.92 6.89
CA ALA A 438 -8.89 13.65 7.18
C ALA A 438 -10.39 13.72 6.87
N GLU A 439 -11.04 14.84 7.22
CA GLU A 439 -12.44 15.14 6.89
C GLU A 439 -12.68 15.19 5.38
N GLU A 440 -11.76 15.80 4.61
CA GLU A 440 -11.84 15.86 3.15
C GLU A 440 -11.88 14.47 2.51
N VAL A 441 -11.08 13.51 3.02
CA VAL A 441 -11.08 12.13 2.52
C VAL A 441 -12.42 11.43 2.79
N LEU A 442 -13.01 11.66 3.96
CA LEU A 442 -14.31 11.09 4.32
C LEU A 442 -15.43 11.68 3.49
N ASP A 443 -15.50 13.01 3.38
CA ASP A 443 -16.52 13.70 2.60
C ASP A 443 -16.48 13.33 1.12
N GLN A 444 -15.29 13.26 0.51
CA GLN A 444 -15.17 12.81 -0.89
C GLN A 444 -15.57 11.33 -1.05
N GLY A 445 -15.24 10.48 -0.08
CA GLY A 445 -15.69 9.08 -0.07
C GLY A 445 -17.22 8.97 0.01
N HIS A 446 -17.85 9.70 0.94
CA HIS A 446 -19.32 9.76 1.06
C HIS A 446 -19.98 10.30 -0.21
N TYR A 447 -19.39 11.34 -0.81
CA TYR A 447 -19.87 11.93 -2.04
C TYR A 447 -19.78 10.96 -3.21
N GLN A 448 -18.65 10.27 -3.37
CA GLN A 448 -18.48 9.21 -4.38
C GLN A 448 -19.53 8.12 -4.22
N GLU A 449 -19.73 7.58 -3.02
CA GLU A 449 -20.76 6.57 -2.76
C GLU A 449 -22.18 7.08 -3.06
N GLY A 450 -22.44 8.35 -2.72
CA GLY A 450 -23.72 9.00 -2.99
C GLY A 450 -24.01 9.11 -4.49
N LEU A 451 -23.01 9.52 -5.27
CA LEU A 451 -23.09 9.55 -6.73
C LEU A 451 -23.21 8.14 -7.33
N ASP A 452 -22.48 7.16 -6.80
CA ASP A 452 -22.54 5.77 -7.29
C ASP A 452 -23.94 5.18 -7.11
N ALA A 453 -24.51 5.34 -5.91
CA ALA A 453 -25.87 4.92 -5.62
C ALA A 453 -26.93 5.69 -6.45
N ALA A 454 -26.73 6.98 -6.69
CA ALA A 454 -27.64 7.79 -7.49
C ALA A 454 -27.66 7.35 -8.96
N LEU A 455 -26.49 7.24 -9.59
CA LEU A 455 -26.38 7.07 -11.04
C LEU A 455 -26.41 5.59 -11.45
N GLY A 456 -26.03 4.66 -10.58
CA GLY A 456 -26.12 3.21 -10.85
C GLY A 456 -27.56 2.74 -11.11
N ASN A 457 -28.55 3.47 -10.59
CA ASN A 457 -29.97 3.18 -10.76
C ASN A 457 -30.62 3.86 -11.98
N ASP A 458 -29.96 4.84 -12.63
CA ASP A 458 -30.53 5.53 -13.80
C ASP A 458 -30.22 4.77 -15.11
N PRO A 459 -31.24 4.30 -15.86
CA PRO A 459 -31.04 3.61 -17.14
C PRO A 459 -30.32 4.45 -18.21
N ARG A 460 -30.46 5.78 -18.17
CA ARG A 460 -29.78 6.73 -19.07
C ARG A 460 -28.29 6.86 -18.76
N ALA A 461 -27.92 6.52 -17.53
CA ALA A 461 -26.56 6.63 -17.05
C ALA A 461 -25.72 5.38 -17.40
N ARG A 462 -26.30 4.24 -17.82
CA ARG A 462 -25.54 3.00 -18.10
C ARG A 462 -24.59 3.00 -19.32
N GLY A 463 -24.26 4.15 -19.90
CA GLY A 463 -23.32 4.29 -21.03
C GLY A 463 -21.84 4.39 -20.59
N GLU A 464 -20.92 4.13 -21.52
CA GLU A 464 -19.46 4.25 -21.29
C GLU A 464 -19.04 5.60 -20.69
N TRP A 465 -19.76 6.68 -21.03
CA TRP A 465 -19.49 8.04 -20.56
C TRP A 465 -19.75 8.26 -19.05
N LEU A 466 -20.64 7.48 -18.42
CA LEU A 466 -20.85 7.54 -16.96
C LEU A 466 -19.67 6.90 -16.23
N GLY A 467 -19.18 5.79 -16.80
CA GLY A 467 -17.95 5.15 -16.34
C GLY A 467 -16.78 6.15 -16.31
N GLU A 468 -16.72 7.07 -17.27
CA GLU A 468 -15.67 8.10 -17.28
C GLU A 468 -15.80 9.10 -16.12
N HIS A 469 -16.99 9.62 -15.80
CA HIS A 469 -17.18 10.52 -14.65
C HIS A 469 -16.89 9.82 -13.32
N PHE A 470 -17.36 8.57 -13.16
CA PHE A 470 -17.05 7.79 -11.95
C PHE A 470 -15.57 7.55 -11.78
N LYS A 471 -14.86 7.25 -12.87
CA LYS A 471 -13.40 7.15 -12.82
C LYS A 471 -12.77 8.47 -12.33
N ARG A 472 -13.27 9.65 -12.73
CA ARG A 472 -12.73 10.96 -12.26
C ARG A 472 -13.03 11.19 -10.79
N VAL A 473 -14.27 10.95 -10.35
CA VAL A 473 -14.65 11.09 -8.93
C VAL A 473 -13.81 10.15 -8.07
N GLN A 474 -13.65 8.89 -8.49
CA GLN A 474 -12.79 7.92 -7.81
C GLN A 474 -11.32 8.36 -7.80
N ARG A 475 -10.82 8.90 -8.91
CA ARG A 475 -9.45 9.45 -9.00
C ARG A 475 -9.23 10.69 -8.16
N SER A 476 -10.27 11.51 -7.97
CA SER A 476 -10.27 12.64 -7.03
C SER A 476 -10.22 12.16 -5.59
N TRP A 477 -11.01 11.14 -5.24
CA TRP A 477 -10.99 10.58 -3.89
C TRP A 477 -9.64 9.99 -3.53
N ILE A 478 -9.03 9.20 -4.42
CA ILE A 478 -7.66 8.70 -4.20
C ILE A 478 -6.61 9.83 -4.22
N TYR A 479 -6.89 10.94 -4.89
CA TYR A 479 -6.05 12.14 -4.81
C TYR A 479 -6.11 12.79 -3.42
N ALA A 480 -7.30 12.88 -2.82
CA ALA A 480 -7.45 13.33 -1.43
C ALA A 480 -6.72 12.40 -0.45
N ILE A 481 -6.82 11.08 -0.63
CA ILE A 481 -6.07 10.09 0.17
C ILE A 481 -4.55 10.31 0.01
N CYS A 482 -4.09 10.51 -1.23
CA CYS A 482 -2.67 10.78 -1.51
C CYS A 482 -2.21 12.06 -0.77
N GLN A 483 -3.01 13.13 -0.81
CA GLN A 483 -2.68 14.42 -0.20
C GLN A 483 -2.50 14.36 1.33
N LEU A 484 -3.03 13.33 2.02
CA LEU A 484 -2.71 13.09 3.43
C LEU A 484 -1.20 12.95 3.66
N ARG A 485 -0.45 12.43 2.68
CA ARG A 485 0.98 12.15 2.83
C ARG A 485 1.92 13.26 2.40
N SER A 486 1.55 14.11 1.44
CA SER A 486 2.46 15.06 0.80
C SER A 486 2.93 16.25 1.68
N ILE A 487 2.72 16.17 3.00
CA ILE A 487 3.21 17.15 3.97
C ILE A 487 4.67 16.84 4.33
N GLY A 488 5.59 17.32 3.51
CA GLY A 488 7.05 17.28 3.79
C GLY A 488 7.85 16.26 3.01
N SER A 489 7.25 15.52 2.07
CA SER A 489 7.97 14.70 1.09
C SER A 489 8.22 15.48 -0.21
N SER A 490 9.37 15.25 -0.84
CA SER A 490 9.70 15.81 -2.17
C SER A 490 8.84 15.26 -3.31
N GLY A 491 8.12 14.14 -3.08
CA GLY A 491 7.12 13.58 -3.97
C GLY A 491 5.73 14.05 -3.59
N GLY A 492 5.34 15.26 -4.03
CA GLY A 492 3.98 15.76 -3.82
C GLY A 492 2.95 15.00 -4.65
N CYS A 493 1.73 14.83 -4.11
CA CYS A 493 0.58 14.34 -4.85
C CYS A 493 0.11 15.42 -5.83
N GLY A 494 0.84 15.63 -6.91
CA GLY A 494 0.48 16.59 -7.96
C GLY A 494 0.59 18.07 -7.58
N ASN A 495 1.29 18.39 -6.50
CA ASN A 495 1.59 19.76 -6.09
C ASN A 495 2.70 20.36 -6.95
N ASP A 496 2.50 20.41 -8.25
CA ASP A 496 3.14 21.43 -9.05
C ASP A 496 2.45 22.75 -8.71
N PRO A 497 3.19 23.87 -8.55
CA PRO A 497 2.56 25.16 -8.28
C PRO A 497 1.48 25.47 -9.34
N PRO A 498 0.35 26.09 -8.94
CA PRO A 498 -0.62 26.58 -9.90
C PRO A 498 0.11 27.51 -10.88
N PRO A 499 -0.21 27.47 -12.18
CA PRO A 499 0.38 28.41 -13.12
C PRO A 499 0.07 29.84 -12.64
N PRO A 500 0.99 30.80 -12.82
CA PRO A 500 0.76 32.19 -12.46
C PRO A 500 -0.55 32.70 -13.10
N PRO A 501 -1.27 33.64 -12.45
CA PRO A 501 -2.54 34.15 -12.96
C PRO A 501 -2.44 34.59 -14.43
N GLU A 502 -3.43 34.21 -15.23
CA GLU A 502 -3.53 34.55 -16.66
C GLU A 502 -3.91 36.04 -16.83
N ASP A 503 -2.94 36.95 -16.65
CA ASP A 503 -3.13 38.39 -16.86
C ASP A 503 -2.61 38.90 -18.23
N ASP A 504 -2.31 38.01 -19.19
CA ASP A 504 -1.91 38.42 -20.55
C ASP A 504 -3.01 38.19 -21.61
N PRO A 505 -3.79 39.23 -21.97
CA PRO A 505 -4.85 39.13 -22.97
C PRO A 505 -4.35 38.96 -24.42
N ARG A 506 -3.04 38.77 -24.66
CA ARG A 506 -2.46 38.61 -26.01
C ARG A 506 -2.03 37.18 -26.36
N ARG A 507 -2.28 36.20 -25.50
CA ARG A 507 -1.89 34.81 -25.75
C ARG A 507 -2.94 34.09 -26.61
N ASP A 508 -2.46 33.31 -27.59
CA ASP A 508 -3.27 32.41 -28.42
C ASP A 508 -4.29 31.61 -27.56
N PRO A 509 -5.48 31.28 -28.10
CA PRO A 509 -6.46 30.45 -27.40
C PRO A 509 -5.81 29.18 -26.86
N PRO A 510 -6.23 28.68 -25.68
CA PRO A 510 -5.51 27.64 -24.97
C PRO A 510 -5.33 26.42 -25.88
N ARG A 511 -4.08 26.20 -26.33
CA ARG A 511 -3.68 24.92 -26.89
C ARG A 511 -4.07 23.89 -25.83
N ARG A 512 -4.83 22.85 -26.22
CA ARG A 512 -5.21 21.71 -25.35
C ARG A 512 -4.06 21.43 -24.40
N ARG A 513 -4.24 21.71 -23.11
CA ARG A 513 -3.20 21.49 -22.09
C ARG A 513 -2.79 20.03 -22.22
N GLN A 514 -1.52 19.77 -22.51
CA GLN A 514 -1.03 18.39 -22.52
C GLN A 514 -1.21 17.84 -21.10
N PRO A 515 -1.77 16.63 -20.95
CA PRO A 515 -1.93 16.02 -19.63
C PRO A 515 -0.55 15.90 -18.98
N ARG A 516 -0.44 16.36 -17.73
CA ARG A 516 0.84 16.33 -17.00
C ARG A 516 1.21 14.88 -16.72
N THR A 517 2.38 14.47 -17.19
CA THR A 517 2.94 13.15 -16.91
C THR A 517 3.71 13.16 -15.59
N ARG A 518 3.60 12.10 -14.81
CA ARG A 518 4.34 11.88 -13.56
C ARG A 518 5.21 10.62 -13.67
N PRO A 519 6.42 10.63 -13.10
CA PRO A 519 7.22 9.43 -12.94
C PRO A 519 6.50 8.34 -12.15
N VAL A 520 6.50 7.12 -12.69
CA VAL A 520 6.08 5.88 -12.03
C VAL A 520 7.20 4.88 -12.21
N ASN A 521 7.94 4.60 -11.13
CA ASN A 521 9.05 3.67 -11.16
C ASN A 521 8.85 2.53 -10.14
N PRO A 522 8.31 1.39 -10.59
CA PRO A 522 8.21 0.21 -9.73
C PRO A 522 9.58 -0.41 -9.40
N GLY A 523 10.66 0.05 -10.05
CA GLY A 523 12.02 -0.43 -9.85
C GLY A 523 12.64 0.01 -8.52
N GLY A 524 13.25 -0.94 -7.81
CA GLY A 524 13.90 -0.68 -6.52
C GLY A 524 12.97 -0.78 -5.32
N GLN A 525 11.74 -1.23 -5.53
CA GLN A 525 10.76 -1.49 -4.47
C GLN A 525 10.86 -2.93 -3.97
N VAL A 526 10.31 -3.18 -2.78
CA VAL A 526 10.14 -4.54 -2.26
C VAL A 526 8.68 -4.83 -2.00
N ALA A 527 8.22 -5.95 -2.55
CA ALA A 527 6.97 -6.57 -2.15
C ALA A 527 7.27 -7.53 -0.98
N VAL A 528 6.72 -7.24 0.19
CA VAL A 528 6.91 -8.05 1.40
C VAL A 528 5.65 -8.87 1.70
N PRO A 529 5.76 -10.20 1.85
CA PRO A 529 4.60 -11.06 2.09
C PRO A 529 4.08 -10.92 3.52
N GLY A 530 2.75 -11.02 3.69
CA GLY A 530 2.15 -11.14 5.03
C GLY A 530 2.58 -12.40 5.79
N ASN A 531 3.00 -13.46 5.08
CA ASN A 531 3.60 -14.66 5.69
C ASN A 531 5.13 -14.58 5.69
N THR A 532 5.74 -14.52 6.88
CA THR A 532 7.19 -14.34 7.08
C THR A 532 8.04 -15.52 6.60
N ASN A 533 7.43 -16.69 6.37
CA ASN A 533 8.07 -17.86 5.75
C ASN A 533 8.16 -17.77 4.21
N ARG A 534 7.56 -16.74 3.60
CA ARG A 534 7.63 -16.49 2.16
C ARG A 534 8.70 -15.47 1.79
N GLN A 535 9.06 -15.47 0.52
CA GLN A 535 10.07 -14.60 -0.05
C GLN A 535 9.63 -13.14 -0.13
N ARG A 536 10.53 -12.25 0.29
CA ARG A 536 10.51 -10.84 -0.10
C ARG A 536 10.96 -10.74 -1.55
N LEU A 537 10.25 -9.95 -2.35
CA LEU A 537 10.49 -9.82 -3.78
C LEU A 537 11.01 -8.41 -4.09
N GLY A 538 12.19 -8.33 -4.70
CA GLY A 538 12.66 -7.10 -5.31
C GLY A 538 11.96 -6.90 -6.64
N ILE A 539 11.38 -5.73 -6.86
CA ILE A 539 10.64 -5.41 -8.08
C ILE A 539 11.53 -4.55 -8.97
N SER A 540 11.62 -4.90 -10.26
CA SER A 540 12.22 -4.04 -11.28
C SER A 540 11.16 -3.37 -12.13
N ALA A 541 11.55 -2.32 -12.85
CA ALA A 541 10.70 -1.70 -13.86
C ALA A 541 10.74 -2.42 -15.22
N ARG A 542 11.45 -3.55 -15.31
CA ARG A 542 11.63 -4.31 -16.54
C ARG A 542 10.47 -5.30 -16.74
N PRO A 543 9.78 -5.29 -17.89
CA PRO A 543 8.76 -6.27 -18.18
C PRO A 543 9.37 -7.65 -18.44
N VAL A 544 8.65 -8.70 -18.02
CA VAL A 544 9.03 -10.06 -18.34
C VAL A 544 8.83 -10.33 -19.83
N ARG A 545 9.83 -10.95 -20.47
CA ARG A 545 9.78 -11.35 -21.88
C ARG A 545 9.14 -12.71 -22.11
#